data_AF-A0A376Y8S9-F1
#
_entry.id   AF-A0A376Y8S9-F1
#
_cell.length_a   1.000
_cell.length_b   1.000
_cell.length_c   1.000
_cell.angle_alpha   90.00
_cell.angle_beta   90.00
_cell.angle_gamma   90.00
#
_symmetry.space_group_name_H-M   'P 1'
#
loop_
_entity.id
_entity.type
_entity.pdbx_description
1 polymer ?
#
loop_
_entity_poly.entity_id
_entity_poly.type
_entity_poly.pdbx_seq_one_letter_code
_entity_poly.pdbx_strand_id
1 'polypeptide(L)' 'MANRIAEELKTEPGGCIGYKVRFSDHVSDNTMVKLMTDGILLAEIQQDRLLMQYDTIIIDEAHERSLNIDFLLGY' A
#
# COMPACT_ATOMS: atom_id res chain seq x y z
N MET A 1 -6.11 4.80 9.62
CA MET A 1 -5.52 5.83 8.74
C MET A 1 -6.25 5.95 7.40
N ALA A 2 -6.46 4.86 6.65
CA ALA A 2 -7.07 4.91 5.30
C ALA A 2 -8.37 5.74 5.18
N ASN A 3 -9.35 5.54 6.07
CA ASN A 3 -10.60 6.33 6.05
C ASN A 3 -10.37 7.83 6.29
N ARG A 4 -9.40 8.17 7.14
CA ARG A 4 -9.06 9.56 7.48
C ARG A 4 -8.38 10.27 6.31
N ILE A 5 -7.53 9.55 5.56
CA ILE A 5 -6.87 10.06 4.35
C ILE A 5 -7.89 10.25 3.22
N ALA A 6 -8.85 9.34 3.07
CA ALA A 6 -9.94 9.48 2.10
C ALA A 6 -10.86 10.69 2.42
N GLU A 7 -11.17 10.90 3.71
CA GLU A 7 -11.91 12.07 4.19
C GLU A 7 -11.13 13.38 4.00
N GLU A 8 -9.83 13.39 4.32
CA GLU A 8 -8.96 14.57 4.17
C GLU A 8 -8.73 14.97 2.70
N LEU A 9 -8.72 14.00 1.78
CA LEU A 9 -8.50 14.23 0.35
C LEU A 9 -9.80 14.46 -0.45
N LYS A 10 -10.97 14.44 0.21
CA LYS A 10 -12.30 14.69 -0.39
C LYS A 10 -12.58 13.86 -1.66
N THR A 11 -12.03 12.64 -1.74
CA THR A 11 -12.24 11.73 -2.86
C THR A 11 -12.97 10.49 -2.38
N GLU A 12 -13.92 9.99 -3.17
CA GLU A 12 -14.58 8.72 -2.87
C GLU A 12 -13.55 7.58 -2.84
N PRO A 13 -13.59 6.68 -1.83
CA PRO A 13 -12.72 5.51 -1.78
C PRO A 13 -12.82 4.68 -3.06
N GLY A 14 -11.68 4.37 -3.68
CA GLY A 14 -11.62 3.69 -4.98
C GLY A 14 -11.67 4.62 -6.19
N GLY A 15 -11.66 5.95 -5.99
CA GLY A 15 -11.31 6.93 -7.02
C GLY A 15 -9.80 7.02 -7.20
N CYS A 16 -9.24 8.23 -7.12
CA CYS A 16 -7.80 8.48 -7.23
C CYS A 16 -6.98 7.80 -6.10
N ILE A 17 -7.61 7.54 -4.95
CA ILE A 17 -6.97 6.95 -3.78
C ILE A 17 -7.71 5.68 -3.40
N GLY A 18 -6.95 4.60 -3.31
CA GLY A 18 -7.43 3.30 -2.87
C GLY A 18 -6.63 2.81 -1.67
N TYR A 19 -7.19 1.83 -0.97
CA TYR A 19 -6.49 1.17 0.13
C TYR A 19 -6.73 -0.33 0.09
N LYS A 20 -5.72 -1.07 0.51
CA LYS A 20 -5.75 -2.52 0.61
C LYS A 20 -5.25 -2.92 1.99
N VAL A 21 -6.17 -3.41 2.79
CA VAL A 21 -5.88 -3.97 4.12
C VAL A 21 -6.38 -5.40 4.17
N ARG A 22 -5.97 -6.14 5.20
CA ARG A 22 -6.44 -7.51 5.37
C ARG A 22 -7.98 -7.51 5.43
N PHE A 23 -8.61 -8.29 4.55
CA PHE A 23 -10.07 -8.45 4.43
C PHE A 23 -10.85 -7.24 3.86
N SER A 24 -10.17 -6.22 3.33
CA SER A 24 -10.85 -5.09 2.67
C SER A 24 -9.97 -4.52 1.56
N ASP A 25 -10.50 -4.55 0.34
CA ASP A 25 -9.84 -4.05 -0.86
C ASP A 25 -10.75 -3.00 -1.51
N HIS A 26 -10.31 -1.75 -1.51
CA HIS A 26 -11.00 -0.62 -2.12
C HIS A 26 -10.05 0.06 -3.10
N VAL A 27 -9.71 -0.67 -4.14
CA VAL A 27 -8.84 -0.23 -5.24
C VAL A 27 -9.60 -0.44 -6.54
N SER A 28 -9.47 0.50 -7.46
CA SER A 28 -10.01 0.39 -8.82
C SER A 28 -8.89 0.64 -9.83
N ASP A 29 -9.18 0.40 -11.11
CA ASP A 29 -8.27 0.71 -12.22
C ASP A 29 -7.97 2.23 -12.31
N ASN A 30 -8.79 3.08 -11.67
CA ASN A 30 -8.60 4.52 -11.59
C ASN A 30 -7.78 4.96 -10.36
N THR A 31 -7.37 4.02 -9.49
CA THR A 31 -6.56 4.31 -8.31
C THR A 31 -5.14 4.67 -8.70
N MET A 32 -4.74 5.90 -8.38
CA MET A 32 -3.39 6.42 -8.62
C MET A 32 -2.48 6.21 -7.40
N VAL A 33 -3.04 6.25 -6.19
CA VAL A 33 -2.31 6.06 -4.94
C VAL A 33 -2.96 4.94 -4.14
N LYS A 34 -2.19 3.89 -3.87
CA LYS A 34 -2.63 2.72 -3.11
C LYS A 34 -1.98 2.70 -1.74
N LEU A 35 -2.79 2.80 -0.68
CA LEU A 35 -2.32 2.64 0.69
C LEU A 35 -2.40 1.16 1.08
N MET A 36 -1.31 0.64 1.64
CA MET A 36 -1.25 -0.75 2.07
C MET A 36 -0.43 -0.90 3.34
N THR A 37 -0.69 -1.97 4.10
CA THR A 37 0.18 -2.35 5.21
C THR A 37 1.41 -3.08 4.69
N ASP A 38 2.50 -3.04 5.45
CA ASP A 38 3.73 -3.79 5.22
C ASP A 38 3.50 -5.26 4.83
N GLY A 39 2.61 -5.98 5.54
CA GLY A 39 2.29 -7.37 5.25
C GLY A 39 1.56 -7.59 3.91
N ILE A 40 0.81 -6.60 3.42
CA ILE A 40 0.16 -6.66 2.11
C ILE A 40 1.19 -6.43 1.00
N LEU A 41 2.09 -5.45 1.19
CA LEU A 41 3.20 -5.20 0.27
C LEU A 41 4.09 -6.44 0.15
N LEU A 42 4.42 -7.08 1.28
CA LEU A 42 5.21 -8.31 1.30
C LEU A 42 4.54 -9.45 0.51
N ALA A 43 3.21 -9.57 0.60
CA ALA A 43 2.46 -10.55 -0.18
C ALA A 43 2.44 -10.23 -1.68
N GLU A 44 2.39 -8.95 -2.06
CA GLU A 44 2.45 -8.54 -3.46
C GLU A 44 3.83 -8.81 -4.07
N ILE A 45 4.93 -8.63 -3.33
CA ILE A 45 6.28 -9.00 -3.79
C ILE A 45 6.40 -10.49 -4.13
N GLN A 46 5.65 -11.36 -3.44
CA GLN A 46 5.63 -12.79 -3.78
C GLN A 46 5.00 -13.06 -5.14
N GLN A 47 4.08 -12.20 -5.61
CA GLN A 47 3.41 -12.33 -6.91
C GLN A 47 4.12 -11.54 -8.00
N ASP A 48 4.54 -10.32 -7.70
CA ASP A 48 5.29 -9.41 -8.57
C ASP A 48 6.57 -8.98 -7.85
N ARG A 49 7.62 -9.78 -8.03
CA ARG A 49 8.91 -9.58 -7.38
C ARG A 49 9.54 -8.21 -7.70
N LEU A 50 9.28 -7.69 -8.89
CA LEU A 50 9.86 -6.43 -9.35
C LEU A 50 8.95 -5.23 -9.06
N LEU A 51 7.74 -5.49 -8.53
CA LEU A 51 6.74 -4.47 -8.24
C LEU A 51 6.48 -3.56 -9.44
N MET A 52 6.47 -4.13 -10.64
CA MET A 52 6.36 -3.41 -11.92
C MET A 52 5.04 -2.64 -12.08
N GLN A 53 4.05 -2.95 -11.25
CA GLN A 53 2.79 -2.22 -11.17
C GLN A 53 2.91 -0.87 -10.46
N TYR A 54 4.07 -0.56 -9.86
CA TYR A 54 4.31 0.64 -9.08
C TYR A 54 5.47 1.46 -9.64
N ASP A 55 5.20 2.72 -10.00
CA ASP A 55 6.25 3.66 -10.40
C ASP A 55 7.11 4.12 -9.21
N THR A 56 6.52 4.23 -8.02
CA THR A 56 7.19 4.68 -6.81
C THR A 56 6.51 4.08 -5.58
N ILE A 57 7.34 3.61 -4.64
CA ILE A 57 6.88 3.04 -3.37
C ILE A 57 7.47 3.86 -2.23
N ILE A 58 6.60 4.25 -1.29
CA ILE A 58 6.98 4.96 -0.07
C ILE A 58 6.71 4.02 1.10
N ILE A 59 7.76 3.69 1.85
CA ILE A 59 7.65 2.91 3.08
C ILE A 59 7.66 3.89 4.25
N ASP A 60 6.51 4.07 4.87
CA ASP A 60 6.38 4.85 6.09
C ASP A 60 6.76 4.02 7.33
N GLU A 61 7.11 4.67 8.43
CA GLU A 61 7.43 4.02 9.71
C GLU A 61 8.57 2.97 9.63
N ALA A 62 9.43 3.05 8.61
CA ALA A 62 10.55 2.12 8.42
C ALA A 62 11.54 2.09 9.62
N HIS A 63 11.45 3.08 10.51
CA HIS A 63 12.22 3.16 11.74
C HIS A 63 11.79 2.15 12.82
N GLU A 64 10.56 1.64 12.77
CA GLU A 64 10.05 0.68 13.76
C GLU A 64 10.75 -0.70 13.68
N ARG A 65 11.54 -0.96 12.62
CA ARG A 65 12.28 -2.22 12.39
C ARG A 65 11.42 -3.46 12.63
N SER A 66 10.22 -3.46 12.06
CA SER A 66 9.40 -4.67 12.02
C SER A 66 10.10 -5.73 11.15
N LEU A 67 9.90 -7.01 11.49
CA LEU A 67 10.41 -8.13 10.68
C LEU A 67 10.00 -8.03 9.21
N ASN A 68 8.78 -7.55 8.93
CA ASN A 68 8.31 -7.37 7.55
C ASN A 68 9.10 -6.28 6.84
N ILE A 69 9.39 -5.16 7.50
CA ILE A 69 10.22 -4.07 6.95
C ILE A 69 11.64 -4.57 6.67
N ASP A 70 12.21 -5.37 7.58
CA ASP A 70 13.54 -5.97 7.37
C ASP A 70 13.56 -6.88 6.13
N PHE A 71 12.50 -7.66 5.89
CA PHE A 71 12.36 -8.44 4.65
C PHE A 71 12.18 -7.57 3.42
N LEU A 72 11.47 -6.45 3.53
CA LEU A 72 11.27 -5.51 2.43
C LEU A 72 12.56 -4.77 2.03
N LEU A 73 13.44 -4.47 2.99
CA LEU A 73 14.69 -3.74 2.76
C LEU A 73 15.91 -4.65 2.53
N GLY A 74 15.86 -5.89 3.00
CA GLY A 74 16.93 -6.87 2.84
C GLY A 74 16.89 -7.67 1.54
N TYR A 75 15.92 -7.39 0.67
CA TYR A 75 15.68 -8.09 -0.59
C TYR A 75 16.04 -7.24 -1.81
#